data_AF-A0A5C4VZ77-F1
#
_entry.id   AF-A0A5C4VZ77-F1
#
_cell.length_a   1.000
_cell.length_b   1.000
_cell.length_c   1.000
_cell.angle_alpha   90.00
_cell.angle_beta   90.00
_cell.angle_gamma   90.00
#
_symmetry.space_group_name_H-M   'P 1'
#
loop_
_entity.id
_entity.type
_entity.pdbx_description
1 polymer ?
#
loop_
_entity_poly.entity_id
_entity_poly.type
_entity_poly.pdbx_seq_one_letter_code
_entity_poly.pdbx_strand_id
1 'polypeptide(L)'
;MSALHTLDVRLYEALAGAGLSATERDRVIDLCDFVVDMVPGSGLPHPGRTTRTAVHLLVGETVPALDAQVRGDIARLCEVAVVRGL
;
A
#
# COMPACT_ATOMS: atom_id res chain seq x y z
N MET A 1 20.64 -0.98 2.78
CA MET A 1 19.87 -1.85 1.87
C MET A 1 18.46 -1.83 2.39
N SER A 2 17.62 -1.13 1.62
CA SER A 2 16.71 -0.11 2.13
C SER A 2 15.35 -0.69 2.43
N ALA A 3 14.76 -0.24 3.53
CA ALA A 3 13.39 -0.42 3.95
C ALA A 3 12.37 -0.68 2.81
N LEU A 4 12.40 0.19 1.80
CA LEU A 4 11.62 0.12 0.55
C LEU A 4 11.61 -1.27 -0.13
N HIS A 5 12.75 -1.95 -0.25
CA HIS A 5 12.79 -3.30 -0.84
C HIS A 5 12.00 -4.35 -0.03
N THR A 6 11.78 -4.11 1.26
CA THR A 6 11.01 -5.02 2.12
C THR A 6 9.51 -4.83 1.92
N LEU A 7 9.05 -3.61 1.66
CA LEU A 7 7.64 -3.34 1.38
C LEU A 7 7.25 -3.86 -0.01
N ASP A 8 8.03 -3.53 -1.04
CA ASP A 8 7.78 -3.95 -2.43
C ASP A 8 7.59 -5.46 -2.54
N VAL A 9 8.51 -6.24 -1.97
CA VAL A 9 8.46 -7.70 -1.98
C VAL A 9 7.16 -8.21 -1.34
N ARG A 10 6.76 -7.64 -0.20
CA ARG A 10 5.54 -8.04 0.50
C ARG A 10 4.27 -7.62 -0.25
N LEU A 11 4.30 -6.50 -0.95
CA LEU A 11 3.21 -6.07 -1.82
C LEU A 11 3.09 -7.00 -3.03
N TYR A 12 4.20 -7.36 -3.67
CA TYR A 12 4.22 -8.34 -4.76
C TYR A 12 3.68 -9.70 -4.32
N GLU A 13 4.04 -10.17 -3.12
CA GLU A 13 3.50 -11.41 -2.54
C GLU A 13 2.00 -11.30 -2.26
N ALA A 14 1.53 -10.20 -1.67
CA ALA A 14 0.10 -9.99 -1.38
C ALA A 14 -0.75 -9.88 -2.67
N LEU A 15 -0.17 -9.36 -3.74
CA LEU A 15 -0.80 -9.23 -5.05
C LEU A 15 -0.65 -10.50 -5.91
N ALA A 16 0.12 -11.49 -5.46
CA ALA A 16 0.28 -12.75 -6.15
C ALA A 16 -1.07 -13.50 -6.17
N GLY A 17 -1.51 -13.90 -7.36
CA GLY A 17 -2.78 -14.61 -7.52
C GLY A 17 -4.02 -13.71 -7.49
N ALA A 18 -3.89 -12.39 -7.36
CA ALA A 18 -5.02 -11.46 -7.39
C ALA A 18 -5.63 -11.23 -8.80
N GLY A 19 -5.14 -11.94 -9.83
CA GLY A 19 -5.63 -11.83 -11.20
C GLY A 19 -5.33 -10.51 -11.90
N LEU A 20 -4.51 -9.64 -11.30
CA LEU A 20 -4.15 -8.34 -11.87
C LEU A 20 -3.21 -8.47 -13.06
N SER A 21 -3.40 -7.59 -14.05
CA SER A 21 -2.39 -7.33 -15.07
C SER A 21 -1.11 -6.75 -14.43
N ALA A 22 0.00 -6.83 -15.17
CA ALA A 22 1.26 -6.23 -14.71
C ALA A 22 1.10 -4.73 -14.44
N THR A 23 0.44 -4.00 -15.34
CA THR A 23 0.20 -2.56 -15.21
C THR A 23 -0.64 -2.20 -13.97
N GLU A 24 -1.66 -2.99 -13.63
CA GLU A 24 -2.45 -2.75 -12.42
C GLU A 24 -1.63 -3.03 -11.16
N ARG A 25 -0.81 -4.08 -11.18
CA ARG A 25 0.06 -4.41 -10.06
C ARG A 25 1.06 -3.29 -9.79
N ASP A 26 1.72 -2.80 -10.83
CA ASP A 26 2.70 -1.72 -10.72
C ASP A 26 2.03 -0.43 -10.21
N ARG A 27 0.85 -0.08 -10.71
CA ARG A 27 0.08 1.08 -10.19
C ARG A 27 -0.26 0.97 -8.71
N VAL A 28 -0.60 -0.22 -8.23
CA VAL A 28 -0.89 -0.43 -6.80
C VAL A 28 0.38 -0.22 -5.97
N ILE A 29 1.53 -0.70 -6.44
CA ILE A 29 2.81 -0.53 -5.76
C ILE A 29 3.20 0.96 -5.72
N ASP A 30 3.16 1.64 -6.86
CA ASP A 30 3.46 3.08 -6.96
C ASP A 30 2.57 3.92 -6.02
N LEU A 31 1.29 3.57 -5.90
CA LEU A 31 0.36 4.22 -4.97
C LEU A 31 0.72 3.96 -3.51
N CYS A 32 1.14 2.74 -3.18
CA CYS A 32 1.56 2.40 -1.82
C CYS A 32 2.81 3.19 -1.44
N ASP A 33 3.80 3.25 -2.31
CA ASP A 33 5.04 4.02 -2.10
C ASP A 33 4.73 5.50 -1.93
N PHE A 34 3.90 6.07 -2.82
CA PHE A 34 3.47 7.45 -2.71
C PHE A 34 2.85 7.77 -1.35
N VAL A 35 1.95 6.93 -0.84
CA VAL A 35 1.31 7.17 0.46
C VAL A 35 2.29 6.99 1.61
N VAL A 36 3.14 5.96 1.56
CA VAL A 36 4.14 5.67 2.60
C VAL A 36 5.15 6.81 2.74
N ASP A 37 5.56 7.42 1.63
CA ASP A 37 6.47 8.57 1.63
C ASP A 37 5.78 9.86 2.06
N MET A 38 4.53 10.09 1.64
CA MET A 38 3.82 11.34 1.86
C MET A 38 3.30 11.49 3.30
N VAL A 39 2.72 10.44 3.89
CA VAL A 39 2.01 10.54 5.17
C VAL A 39 2.93 10.97 6.33
N PRO A 40 4.16 10.46 6.50
CA PRO A 40 5.06 10.91 7.57
C PRO A 40 5.36 12.42 7.54
N GLY A 41 5.42 13.02 6.34
CA GLY A 41 5.69 14.45 6.16
C GLY A 41 4.46 15.36 6.25
N SER A 42 3.25 14.79 6.30
CA SER A 42 1.99 15.54 6.19
C SER A 42 1.55 16.27 7.48
N GLY A 43 2.13 15.91 8.64
CA GLY A 43 1.70 16.43 9.94
C GLY A 43 0.31 15.95 10.39
N LEU A 44 -0.28 14.97 9.69
CA LEU A 44 -1.60 14.43 10.02
C LEU A 44 -1.57 13.59 11.30
N PRO A 45 -2.65 13.62 12.11
CA PRO A 45 -2.75 12.76 13.28
C PRO A 45 -2.85 11.29 12.89
N HIS A 46 -2.35 10.40 13.75
CA HIS A 46 -2.43 8.94 13.60
C HIS A 46 -1.91 8.42 12.23
N PRO A 47 -0.61 8.56 11.94
CA PRO A 47 -0.06 8.28 10.61
C PRO A 47 -0.39 6.89 10.09
N GLY A 48 -0.36 5.84 10.94
CA GLY A 48 -0.77 4.50 10.52
C GLY A 48 -2.23 4.40 10.05
N ARG A 49 -3.17 5.02 10.78
CA ARG A 49 -4.60 5.03 10.39
C ARG A 49 -4.81 5.84 9.11
N THR A 50 -4.13 6.97 8.99
CA THR A 50 -4.14 7.83 7.80
C THR A 50 -3.65 7.07 6.57
N THR A 51 -2.50 6.40 6.67
CA THR A 51 -1.96 5.53 5.62
C THR A 51 -2.94 4.43 5.24
N ARG A 52 -3.47 3.70 6.23
CA ARG A 52 -4.43 2.61 6.00
C ARG A 52 -5.65 3.09 5.22
N THR A 53 -6.24 4.22 5.62
CA THR A 53 -7.42 4.79 4.97
C THR A 53 -7.10 5.29 3.56
N ALA A 54 -5.98 6.00 3.38
CA ALA A 54 -5.56 6.52 2.08
C ALA A 54 -5.33 5.38 1.07
N VAL A 55 -4.57 4.35 1.45
CA VAL A 55 -4.33 3.19 0.58
C VAL A 55 -5.62 2.46 0.24
N HIS A 56 -6.51 2.24 1.21
CA HIS A 56 -7.81 1.62 0.94
C HIS A 56 -8.63 2.37 -0.10
N LEU A 57 -8.66 3.71 0.00
CA LEU A 57 -9.43 4.57 -0.91
C LEU A 57 -8.79 4.61 -2.30
N LEU A 58 -7.50 4.95 -2.39
CA LEU A 58 -6.80 5.13 -3.66
C LEU A 58 -6.68 3.83 -4.45
N VAL A 59 -6.37 2.70 -3.78
CA VAL A 59 -6.34 1.38 -4.44
C VAL A 59 -7.74 0.95 -4.85
N GLY A 60 -8.75 1.21 -4.03
CA GLY A 60 -10.14 0.89 -4.37
C GLY A 60 -10.69 1.68 -5.56
N GLU A 61 -10.25 2.93 -5.74
CA GLU A 61 -10.58 3.75 -6.90
C GLU A 61 -9.80 3.31 -8.15
N THR A 62 -8.53 2.96 -8.00
CA THR A 62 -7.64 2.61 -9.12
C THR A 62 -7.88 1.21 -9.65
N VAL A 63 -8.18 0.24 -8.77
CA VAL A 63 -8.43 -1.16 -9.11
C VAL A 63 -9.72 -1.64 -8.42
N PRO A 64 -10.91 -1.23 -8.90
CA PRO A 64 -12.18 -1.48 -8.21
C PRO A 64 -12.54 -2.97 -8.07
N ALA A 65 -12.04 -3.81 -8.99
CA ALA A 65 -12.27 -5.25 -8.99
C ALA A 65 -11.32 -6.02 -8.04
N LEU A 66 -10.35 -5.34 -7.41
CA LEU A 66 -9.45 -5.99 -6.47
C LEU A 66 -10.23 -6.51 -5.27
N ASP A 67 -9.95 -7.77 -4.92
CA ASP A 67 -10.56 -8.42 -3.76
C ASP A 67 -10.39 -7.57 -2.49
N ALA A 68 -11.48 -7.46 -1.72
CA ALA A 68 -11.53 -6.56 -0.58
C ALA A 68 -10.57 -6.99 0.55
N GLN A 69 -10.31 -8.30 0.69
CA GLN A 69 -9.35 -8.83 1.66
C GLN A 69 -7.92 -8.48 1.22
N VAL A 70 -7.57 -8.74 -0.04
CA VAL A 70 -6.24 -8.37 -0.59
C VAL A 70 -5.99 -6.87 -0.44
N ARG A 71 -6.97 -6.03 -0.76
CA ARG A 71 -6.88 -4.57 -0.56
C ARG A 71 -6.65 -4.18 0.90
N GLY A 72 -7.29 -4.89 1.84
CA GLY A 72 -7.11 -4.68 3.28
C GLY A 72 -5.74 -5.11 3.81
N ASP A 73 -5.17 -6.15 3.22
CA ASP A 73 -3.83 -6.63 3.56
C ASP A 73 -2.77 -5.65 3.04
N ILE A 74 -2.91 -5.12 1.83
CA ILE A 74 -2.04 -4.07 1.27
C ILE A 74 -2.07 -2.81 2.14
N ALA A 75 -3.27 -2.33 2.51
CA ALA A 75 -3.42 -1.18 3.39
C ALA A 75 -2.74 -1.40 4.75
N ARG A 76 -2.79 -2.64 5.28
CA ARG A 76 -2.09 -3.01 6.51
C ARG A 76 -0.58 -3.02 6.34
N LEU A 77 -0.06 -3.51 5.22
CA LEU A 77 1.39 -3.51 4.95
C LEU A 77 1.94 -2.09 4.95
N CYS A 78 1.26 -1.16 4.27
CA CYS A 78 1.64 0.26 4.22
C CYS A 78 1.56 0.93 5.59
N GLU A 79 0.49 0.67 6.35
CA GLU A 79 0.34 1.13 7.73
C GLU A 79 1.54 0.71 8.59
N VAL A 80 1.92 -0.57 8.51
CA VAL A 80 3.06 -1.10 9.28
C VAL A 80 4.36 -0.47 8.82
N ALA A 81 4.54 -0.22 7.51
CA ALA A 81 5.72 0.44 7.00
C ALA A 81 5.88 1.85 7.57
N VAL A 82 4.82 2.64 7.57
CA VAL A 82 4.82 3.99 8.15
C VAL A 82 5.04 3.99 9.68
N VAL A 83 4.42 3.04 10.40
CA VAL A 83 4.51 2.99 11.87
C VAL A 83 5.85 2.44 12.36
N ARG A 84 6.43 1.47 11.66
CA ARG A 84 7.64 0.76 12.09
C ARG A 84 8.90 1.21 11.35
N GLY A 85 8.78 2.00 10.29
CA GLY A 85 9.90 2.37 9.42
C GLY A 85 10.43 1.17 8.66
N LEU A 86 9.52 0.39 8.05
CA LEU A 86 9.91 -0.77 7.23
C LEU A 86 10.46 -0.35 5.89
#